data_AF-A0A958C3Q6-F1
#
_entry.id   AF-A0A958C3Q6-F1
#
_cell.length_a   1.000
_cell.length_b   1.000
_cell.length_c   1.000
_cell.angle_alpha   90.00
_cell.angle_beta   90.00
_cell.angle_gamma   90.00
#
_symmetry.space_group_name_H-M   'P 1'
#
loop_
_entity.id
_entity.type
_entity.pdbx_description
1 polymer ?
#
loop_
_entity_poly.entity_id
_entity_poly.type
_entity_poly.pdbx_seq_one_letter_code
_entity_poly.pdbx_strand_id
1 'polypeptide(L)' 'GGQPLQVVANGAPLTYSEAEAAAIFACADLDVRLDLGAGGAKAAVWTSDLTHDYVTLNAHYRT' A
#
# COMPACT_ATOMS: atom_id res chain seq x y z
N GLY A 1 -3.20 -9.41 -14.81
CA GLY A 1 -3.48 -9.20 -13.38
C GLY A 1 -3.06 -10.45 -12.65
N GLY A 2 -1.96 -10.37 -11.89
CA GLY A 2 -1.47 -11.49 -11.07
C GLY A 2 -2.40 -11.76 -9.88
N GLN A 3 -2.19 -12.88 -9.19
CA GLN A 3 -2.87 -13.10 -7.92
C GLN A 3 -2.39 -12.08 -6.88
N PRO A 4 -3.30 -11.53 -6.05
CA PRO A 4 -2.90 -10.62 -4.98
C PRO A 4 -2.10 -11.38 -3.90
N LEU A 5 -1.00 -10.79 -3.44
CA LEU A 5 -0.22 -11.31 -2.32
C LEU A 5 -0.91 -10.97 -0.99
N GLN A 6 -1.49 -11.97 -0.33
CA GLN A 6 -2.12 -11.76 0.98
C GLN A 6 -1.06 -11.79 2.09
N VAL A 7 -0.92 -10.67 2.80
CA VAL A 7 0.07 -10.51 3.88
C VAL A 7 -0.52 -10.61 5.29
N VAL A 8 -1.83 -10.43 5.43
CA VAL A 8 -2.56 -10.48 6.71
C VAL A 8 -3.87 -11.26 6.53
N ALA A 9 -4.22 -12.07 7.53
CA ALA A 9 -5.52 -12.72 7.64
C ALA A 9 -5.99 -12.72 9.10
N ASN A 10 -7.28 -12.47 9.33
CA ASN A 10 -7.88 -12.49 10.67
C ASN A 10 -7.13 -11.64 11.72
N GLY A 11 -6.56 -10.50 11.29
CA GLY A 11 -5.81 -9.60 12.16
C GLY A 11 -4.38 -10.05 12.51
N ALA A 12 -3.88 -11.13 11.90
CA ALA A 12 -2.53 -11.63 12.12
C ALA A 12 -1.71 -11.68 10.80
N PRO A 13 -0.39 -11.46 10.86
CA PRO A 13 0.47 -11.58 9.69
C PRO A 13 0.55 -13.03 9.21
N LEU A 14 0.66 -13.21 7.90
CA LEU A 14 0.95 -14.48 7.26
C LEU A 14 2.44 -14.60 6.93
N THR A 15 2.92 -15.82 6.75
CA THR A 15 4.21 -16.03 6.09
C THR A 15 4.04 -15.79 4.59
N TYR A 16 4.81 -14.87 4.03
CA TYR A 16 4.82 -14.56 2.61
C TYR A 16 6.26 -14.36 2.10
N SER A 17 6.44 -14.36 0.78
CA SER A 17 7.73 -14.12 0.16
C SER A 17 8.04 -12.62 0.11
N GLU A 18 9.07 -12.17 0.83
CA GLU A 18 9.52 -10.78 0.76
C GLU A 18 10.00 -10.40 -0.65
N ALA A 19 10.59 -11.34 -1.40
CA ALA A 19 11.02 -11.11 -2.76
C ALA A 19 9.84 -10.84 -3.71
N GLU A 20 8.73 -11.55 -3.51
CA GLU A 20 7.50 -11.32 -4.26
C GLU A 20 6.86 -9.98 -3.87
N ALA A 21 6.82 -9.67 -2.57
CA ALA A 21 6.35 -8.38 -2.09
C ALA A 21 7.18 -7.23 -2.69
N ALA A 22 8.50 -7.32 -2.64
CA ALA A 22 9.39 -6.30 -3.21
C ALA A 22 9.17 -6.09 -4.72
N ALA A 23 8.92 -7.17 -5.47
CA ALA A 23 8.60 -7.07 -6.90
C ALA A 23 7.28 -6.33 -7.15
N ILE A 24 6.26 -6.55 -6.31
CA ILE A 24 4.98 -5.82 -6.37
C ILE A 24 5.17 -4.34 -5.99
N PHE A 25 5.91 -4.05 -4.93
CA PHE A 25 6.18 -2.68 -4.48
C PHE A 25 7.04 -1.86 -5.46
N ALA A 26 7.77 -2.52 -6.37
CA ALA A 26 8.53 -1.86 -7.42
C ALA A 26 7.67 -1.43 -8.63
N CYS A 27 6.40 -1.83 -8.69
CA CYS A 27 5.47 -1.37 -9.73
C CYS A 27 5.10 0.11 -9.53
N ALA A 28 4.80 0.81 -10.62
CA ALA A 28 4.39 2.21 -10.59
C ALA A 28 3.02 2.41 -9.91
N ASP A 29 2.10 1.47 -10.12
CA ASP A 29 0.77 1.47 -9.51
C ASP A 29 0.68 0.32 -8.51
N LEU A 30 0.18 0.63 -7.30
CA LEU A 30 -0.03 -0.33 -6.23
C LEU A 30 -1.49 -0.33 -5.77
N ASP A 31 -2.15 -1.47 -5.95
CA ASP A 31 -3.50 -1.70 -5.41
C ASP A 31 -3.43 -2.38 -4.04
N VAL A 32 -3.98 -1.71 -3.02
CA VAL A 32 -4.12 -2.27 -1.67
C VAL A 32 -5.59 -2.53 -1.37
N ARG A 33 -5.91 -3.79 -1.05
CA ARG A 33 -7.26 -4.21 -0.66
C ARG A 33 -7.29 -4.59 0.82
N LEU A 34 -8.21 -3.97 1.55
CA LEU A 34 -8.50 -4.28 2.95
C LEU A 34 -9.94 -4.78 3.07
N ASP A 35 -10.10 -5.96 3.64
CA ASP A 35 -11.41 -6.50 4.03
C ASP A 35 -11.49 -6.52 5.55
N LEU A 36 -12.46 -5.81 6.10
CA LEU A 36 -12.65 -5.68 7.55
C LEU A 36 -13.58 -6.75 8.13
N GLY A 37 -14.26 -7.55 7.30
CA GLY A 37 -15.26 -8.52 7.77
C GLY A 37 -16.47 -7.90 8.49
N ALA A 38 -16.69 -6.59 8.33
CA ALA A 38 -17.67 -5.80 9.09
C ALA A 38 -18.95 -5.47 8.30
N GLY A 39 -19.29 -6.27 7.29
CA GLY A 39 -20.47 -6.10 6.44
C GLY A 39 -20.14 -5.76 4.98
N GLY A 40 -21.13 -5.23 4.25
CA GLY A 40 -21.04 -5.04 2.78
C GLY A 40 -20.60 -3.65 2.32
N ALA A 41 -20.33 -2.72 3.24
CA ALA A 41 -19.92 -1.36 2.90
C ALA A 41 -18.53 -1.33 2.24
N LYS A 42 -18.35 -0.40 1.29
CA LYS A 42 -17.11 -0.26 0.51
C LYS A 42 -16.77 1.21 0.31
N ALA A 43 -15.47 1.51 0.31
CA ALA A 43 -14.92 2.81 -0.04
C ALA A 43 -13.61 2.60 -0.81
N ALA A 44 -13.24 3.59 -1.63
CA ALA A 44 -11.96 3.62 -2.34
C ALA A 44 -11.29 4.96 -2.07
N VAL A 45 -9.96 4.93 -1.90
CA VAL A 45 -9.13 6.11 -1.69
C VAL A 45 -7.94 5.99 -2.63
N TRP A 46 -7.62 7.07 -3.32
CA TRP A 46 -6.40 7.20 -4.13
C TRP A 46 -5.39 8.03 -3.35
N THR A 47 -4.17 7.54 -3.29
CA THR A 47 -3.05 8.20 -2.62
C THR A 47 -1.77 7.91 -3.39
N SER A 48 -0.71 8.67 -3.11
CA SER A 48 0.64 8.39 -3.57
C SER A 48 1.55 8.05 -2.39
N ASP A 49 2.76 7.61 -2.70
CA ASP A 49 3.83 7.44 -1.74
C ASP A 49 4.34 8.79 -1.19
N LEU A 50 5.06 8.71 -0.08
CA LEU A 50 5.70 9.85 0.57
C LEU A 50 7.20 9.82 0.25
N THR A 51 7.63 10.66 -0.69
CA THR A 51 9.02 10.72 -1.14
C THR A 51 9.86 11.75 -0.36
N HIS A 52 11.18 11.58 -0.36
CA HIS A 52 12.11 12.58 0.15
C HIS A 52 12.00 13.91 -0.62
N ASP A 53 11.75 13.85 -1.92
CA ASP A 53 11.58 15.02 -2.76
C ASP A 53 10.32 15.80 -2.40
N TYR A 54 9.22 15.11 -2.07
CA TYR A 54 8.02 15.75 -1.52
C TYR A 54 8.34 16.53 -0.25
N VAL A 55 9.10 15.93 0.68
CA VAL A 55 9.51 16.60 1.92
C VAL A 55 10.39 17.82 1.62
N THR A 56 11.37 17.67 0.75
CA THR A 56 12.32 18.73 0.39
C THR A 56 11.61 19.91 -0.27
N LEU A 57 10.73 19.67 -1.24
CA LEU A 57 9.95 20.69 -1.93
C LEU A 57 9.06 21.49 -0.97
N ASN A 58 8.38 20.80 -0.05
CA ASN A 58 7.47 21.46 0.89
C ASN A 58 8.19 22.12 2.09
N ALA A 59 9.43 21.71 2.41
CA ALA A 59 10.22 22.29 3.49
C ALA A 59 10.66 23.74 3.19
N HIS A 60 10.73 24.14 1.92
CA HIS A 60 11.10 25.49 1.50
C HIS A 60 9.95 26.51 1.52
N TYR A 61 8.78 26.17 2.08
CA TYR A 61 7.62 27.06 2.10
C TYR A 61 7.76 28.28 3.03
N ARG A 62 8.82 28.33 3.87
CA ARG A 62 9.18 29.50 4.68
C ARG A 62 10.70 29.67 4.77
N THR A 63 11.28 30.37 3.80
CA THR A 63 12.48 31.21 4.00
C THR A 63 12.18 32.60 3.52
#